data_AF-A0A1A6FTP1-F1
#
_entry.id   AF-A0A1A6FTP1-F1
#
_cell.length_a   1.000
_cell.length_b   1.000
_cell.length_c   1.000
_cell.angle_alpha   90.00
_cell.angle_beta   90.00
_cell.angle_gamma   90.00
#
_symmetry.space_group_name_H-M   'P 1'
#
loop_
_entity.id
_entity.type
_entity.pdbx_description
1 polymer ?
#
loop_
_entity_poly.entity_id
_entity_poly.type
_entity_poly.pdbx_seq_one_letter_code
_entity_poly.pdbx_strand_id
1 'polypeptide(L)'
;MTVIAPLQIAPLGASTLRFFRSPRPGADFLWHAFDDLLACMALPRDRRRIFKRKLAADWRAEVKTIATRDGIVTIAPHYMAQGLISAMISEGYVRPSFEHDYSKAGSDALSKITLGWSAGEILAFLAEAHKRDNDGGAA
;
A
#
# COMPACT_ATOMS: atom_id res chain seq x y z
N MET A 1 0.22 17.89 -15.14
CA MET A 1 0.28 16.82 -14.12
C MET A 1 -0.52 15.65 -14.66
N THR A 2 0.09 14.50 -14.88
CA THR A 2 -0.62 13.32 -15.43
C THR A 2 -1.55 12.75 -14.36
N VAL A 3 -2.82 12.53 -14.72
CA VAL A 3 -3.80 11.89 -13.83
C VAL A 3 -3.55 10.38 -13.83
N ILE A 4 -3.31 9.82 -12.65
CA ILE A 4 -3.03 8.40 -12.45
C ILE A 4 -4.29 7.71 -11.93
N ALA A 5 -4.70 6.62 -12.59
CA ALA A 5 -5.78 5.75 -12.14
C ALA A 5 -5.26 4.64 -11.21
N PRO A 6 -6.04 4.22 -10.20
CA PRO A 6 -5.69 3.05 -9.41
C PRO A 6 -5.73 1.79 -10.29
N LEU A 7 -4.80 0.86 -10.04
CA LEU A 7 -4.82 -0.47 -10.66
C LEU A 7 -5.99 -1.31 -10.14
N GLN A 8 -6.30 -1.15 -8.86
CA GLN A 8 -7.39 -1.85 -8.19
C GLN A 8 -7.96 -0.99 -7.08
N ILE A 9 -9.28 -1.08 -6.91
CA ILE A 9 -9.99 -0.55 -5.75
C ILE A 9 -10.63 -1.77 -5.09
N ALA A 10 -10.19 -2.12 -3.88
CA ALA A 10 -10.63 -3.33 -3.20
C ALA A 10 -11.33 -2.99 -1.88
N PRO A 11 -12.44 -3.67 -1.53
CA PRO A 11 -13.00 -3.57 -0.18
C PRO A 11 -11.98 -4.13 0.84
N LEU A 12 -11.76 -3.40 1.93
CA LEU A 12 -10.90 -3.81 3.03
C LEU A 12 -11.39 -3.20 4.34
N GLY A 13 -11.70 -4.06 5.32
CA GLY A 13 -12.23 -3.61 6.61
C GLY A 13 -13.49 -2.76 6.46
N ALA A 14 -13.45 -1.54 7.00
CA ALA A 14 -14.59 -0.62 7.02
C ALA A 14 -14.72 0.26 5.75
N SER A 15 -13.83 0.12 4.77
CA SER A 15 -13.79 1.00 3.60
C SER A 15 -13.20 0.29 2.37
N THR A 16 -12.73 1.07 1.40
CA THR A 16 -12.06 0.59 0.20
C THR A 16 -10.63 1.11 0.12
N LEU A 17 -9.71 0.26 -0.30
CA LEU A 17 -8.31 0.58 -0.51
C LEU A 17 -7.98 0.66 -1.99
N ARG A 18 -7.43 1.81 -2.42
CA ARG A 18 -6.86 1.98 -3.76
C ARG A 18 -5.40 1.51 -3.80
N PHE A 19 -5.11 0.64 -4.76
CA PHE A 19 -3.76 0.20 -5.10
C PHE A 19 -3.29 0.84 -6.40
N PHE A 20 -2.01 1.15 -6.47
CA PHE A 20 -1.35 1.83 -7.58
C PHE A 20 -0.08 1.07 -7.96
N ARG A 21 0.36 1.25 -9.21
CA ARG A 21 1.69 0.81 -9.60
C ARG A 21 2.72 1.60 -8.80
N SER A 22 3.82 0.96 -8.43
CA SER A 22 4.95 1.69 -7.86
C SER A 22 5.41 2.79 -8.83
N PRO A 23 5.68 4.00 -8.32
CA PRO A 23 6.33 5.05 -9.10
C PRO A 23 7.83 4.81 -9.29
N ARG A 24 8.41 3.81 -8.61
CA ARG A 24 9.83 3.45 -8.75
C ARG A 24 10.04 2.64 -10.04
N PRO A 25 11.17 2.82 -10.74
CA PRO A 25 11.49 2.02 -11.92
C PRO A 25 11.81 0.57 -11.53
N GLY A 26 11.40 -0.39 -12.36
CA GLY A 26 11.68 -1.82 -12.19
C GLY A 26 10.58 -2.59 -11.47
N ALA A 27 10.91 -3.81 -11.04
CA ALA A 27 10.00 -4.63 -10.24
C ALA A 27 9.91 -4.06 -8.83
N ASP A 28 8.68 -3.88 -8.35
CA ASP A 28 8.38 -3.35 -7.02
C ASP A 28 6.95 -3.77 -6.66
N PHE A 29 6.67 -3.88 -5.37
CA PHE A 29 5.31 -4.15 -4.92
C PHE A 29 4.38 -2.98 -5.22
N LEU A 30 3.08 -3.27 -5.15
CA LEU A 30 2.06 -2.25 -5.30
C LEU A 30 2.16 -1.22 -4.18
N TRP A 31 1.89 0.02 -4.55
CA TRP A 31 1.70 1.10 -3.60
C TRP A 31 0.22 1.25 -3.29
N HIS A 32 -0.11 1.84 -2.15
CA HIS A 32 -1.48 1.99 -1.69
C HIS A 32 -1.76 3.44 -1.29
N ALA A 33 -3.01 3.89 -1.42
CA ALA A 33 -3.42 5.16 -0.86
C ALA A 33 -3.37 5.09 0.67
N PHE A 34 -2.51 5.89 1.30
CA PHE A 34 -2.27 5.83 2.74
C PHE A 34 -3.53 6.20 3.55
N ASP A 35 -4.25 7.23 3.11
CA ASP A 35 -5.47 7.69 3.76
C ASP A 35 -6.61 6.68 3.68
N ASP A 36 -6.67 5.92 2.57
CA ASP A 36 -7.64 4.84 2.40
C ASP A 36 -7.35 3.71 3.41
N LEU A 37 -6.08 3.34 3.60
CA LEU A 37 -5.71 2.29 4.56
C LEU A 37 -6.10 2.67 6.00
N LEU A 38 -5.86 3.92 6.40
CA LEU A 38 -6.31 4.44 7.69
C LEU A 38 -7.85 4.41 7.83
N ALA A 39 -8.58 4.62 6.74
CA ALA A 39 -10.04 4.52 6.72
C ALA A 39 -10.53 3.06 6.82
N CYS A 40 -9.87 2.13 6.13
CA CYS A 40 -10.14 0.69 6.19
C CYS A 40 -10.00 0.13 7.61
N MET A 41 -9.05 0.65 8.40
CA MET A 41 -8.83 0.28 9.80
C MET A 41 -9.81 0.95 10.78
N ALA A 42 -10.76 1.77 10.30
CA ALA A 42 -11.74 2.49 11.12
C ALA A 42 -11.13 3.32 12.27
N LEU A 43 -9.88 3.79 12.13
CA LEU A 43 -9.18 4.47 13.22
C LEU A 43 -9.90 5.76 13.65
N PRO A 44 -9.88 6.11 14.95
CA PRO A 44 -10.32 7.42 15.43
C PRO A 44 -9.64 8.58 14.70
N ARG A 45 -10.36 9.70 14.54
CA ARG A 45 -9.89 10.86 13.73
C ARG A 45 -8.57 11.44 14.24
N ASP A 46 -8.39 11.50 15.54
CA ASP A 46 -7.17 11.96 16.22
C ASP A 46 -5.97 11.04 15.91
N ARG A 47 -6.17 9.72 15.94
CA ARG A 47 -5.14 8.74 15.55
C ARG A 47 -4.76 8.88 14.08
N ARG A 48 -5.74 9.00 13.17
CA ARG A 48 -5.45 9.26 11.76
C ARG A 48 -4.60 10.52 11.57
N ARG A 49 -4.91 11.59 12.30
CA ARG A 49 -4.13 12.85 12.25
C ARG A 49 -2.69 12.65 12.72
N ILE A 50 -2.46 11.85 13.76
CA ILE A 50 -1.12 11.53 14.25
C ILE A 50 -0.32 10.78 13.17
N PHE A 51 -0.90 9.73 12.58
CA PHE A 51 -0.23 8.96 11.53
C PHE A 51 0.10 9.82 10.30
N LYS A 52 -0.82 10.68 9.86
CA LYS A 52 -0.54 11.62 8.75
C LYS A 52 0.59 12.58 9.08
N ARG A 53 0.65 13.10 10.31
CA ARG A 53 1.74 13.99 10.75
C ARG A 53 3.09 13.25 10.77
N LYS A 54 3.12 12.04 11.33
CA LYS A 54 4.33 11.19 11.33
C LYS A 54 4.78 10.85 9.91
N LEU A 55 3.85 10.50 9.02
CA LEU A 55 4.16 10.24 7.62
C LEU A 55 4.83 11.45 6.95
N ALA A 56 4.29 12.65 7.19
CA ALA A 56 4.82 13.89 6.63
C ALA A 56 6.17 14.33 7.23
N ALA A 57 6.41 14.01 8.51
CA ALA A 57 7.64 14.38 9.22
C ALA A 57 8.78 13.40 8.95
N ASP A 58 8.51 12.11 9.09
CA ASP A 58 9.54 11.08 9.19
C ASP A 58 9.72 10.31 7.86
N TRP A 59 8.68 10.27 7.02
CA TRP A 59 8.60 9.36 5.87
C TRP A 59 8.36 10.06 4.53
N ARG A 60 8.57 11.38 4.48
CA ARG A 60 8.28 12.20 3.29
C ARG A 60 9.02 11.74 2.04
N ALA A 61 10.25 11.25 2.19
CA ALA A 61 11.07 10.78 1.05
C ALA A 61 10.51 9.48 0.43
N GLU A 62 9.93 8.64 1.27
CA GLU A 62 9.46 7.29 0.94
C GLU A 62 8.05 7.26 0.34
N VAL A 63 7.25 8.30 0.57
CA VAL A 63 5.91 8.44 -0.04
C VAL A 63 5.92 9.28 -1.30
N LYS A 64 4.85 9.18 -2.09
CA LYS A 64 4.63 10.05 -3.26
C LYS A 64 3.23 10.61 -3.25
N THR A 65 3.10 11.84 -3.73
CA THR A 65 1.82 12.49 -3.94
C THR A 65 1.50 12.49 -5.42
N ILE A 66 0.34 11.96 -5.79
CA ILE A 66 -0.11 11.81 -7.18
C ILE A 66 -1.45 12.50 -7.39
N ALA A 67 -1.70 13.01 -8.60
CA ALA A 67 -3.04 13.38 -9.02
C ALA A 67 -3.82 12.14 -9.44
N THR A 68 -5.02 11.99 -8.89
CA THR A 68 -6.04 11.06 -9.37
C THR A 68 -7.25 11.86 -9.85
N ARG A 69 -8.21 11.21 -10.52
CA ARG A 69 -9.45 11.85 -10.94
C ARG A 69 -10.24 12.45 -9.76
N ASP A 70 -10.11 11.83 -8.58
CA ASP A 70 -10.84 12.20 -7.37
C ASP A 70 -10.06 13.18 -6.49
N GLY A 71 -8.92 13.68 -6.98
CA GLY A 71 -8.05 14.63 -6.29
C GLY A 71 -6.65 14.09 -6.01
N ILE A 72 -5.94 14.84 -5.18
CA ILE A 72 -4.55 14.55 -4.81
C ILE A 72 -4.51 13.48 -3.72
N VAL A 73 -3.70 12.44 -3.93
CA VAL A 73 -3.59 11.31 -3.01
C VAL A 73 -2.12 11.08 -2.67
N THR A 74 -1.84 10.81 -1.39
CA THR A 74 -0.55 10.29 -0.95
C THR A 74 -0.56 8.76 -1.01
N ILE A 75 0.34 8.20 -1.81
CA ILE A 75 0.58 6.78 -1.92
C ILE A 75 1.84 6.37 -1.16
N ALA A 76 1.81 5.19 -0.56
CA ALA A 76 2.89 4.62 0.25
C ALA A 76 3.25 3.19 -0.22
N PRO A 77 4.51 2.77 -0.02
CA PRO A 77 4.99 1.43 -0.39
C PRO A 77 4.38 0.31 0.47
N HIS A 78 4.58 -0.94 0.07
CA HIS A 78 4.00 -2.13 0.69
C HIS A 78 4.48 -2.35 2.14
N TYR A 79 5.79 -2.30 2.40
CA TYR A 79 6.33 -2.46 3.76
C TYR A 79 5.70 -1.48 4.79
N MET A 80 5.34 -0.26 4.38
CA MET A 80 4.65 0.68 5.27
C MET A 80 3.25 0.20 5.66
N ALA A 81 2.51 -0.41 4.72
CA ALA A 81 1.23 -1.02 5.05
C ALA A 81 1.42 -2.18 6.02
N GLN A 82 2.40 -3.05 5.80
CA GLN A 82 2.70 -4.19 6.69
C GLN A 82 3.01 -3.71 8.10
N GLY A 83 3.93 -2.74 8.25
CA GLY A 83 4.29 -2.18 9.55
C GLY A 83 3.09 -1.53 10.26
N LEU A 84 2.27 -0.77 9.53
CA LEU A 84 1.06 -0.16 10.10
C LEU A 84 0.02 -1.20 10.50
N ILE A 85 -0.25 -2.20 9.65
CA ILE A 85 -1.21 -3.28 9.92
C ILE A 85 -0.77 -4.07 11.14
N SER A 86 0.50 -4.48 11.20
CA SER A 86 1.07 -5.20 12.34
C SER A 86 0.89 -4.40 13.63
N ALA A 87 1.23 -3.12 13.64
CA ALA A 87 1.02 -2.25 14.80
C ALA A 87 -0.47 -2.14 15.20
N MET A 88 -1.39 -2.00 14.23
CA MET A 88 -2.82 -1.90 14.53
C MET A 88 -3.43 -3.21 15.03
N ILE A 89 -2.87 -4.37 14.62
CA ILE A 89 -3.23 -5.67 15.19
C ILE A 89 -2.75 -5.75 16.64
N SER A 90 -1.49 -5.40 16.92
CA SER A 90 -0.91 -5.43 18.27
C SER A 90 -1.66 -4.54 19.26
N GLU A 91 -2.13 -3.37 18.81
CA GLU A 91 -2.90 -2.42 19.61
C GLU A 91 -4.40 -2.76 19.68
N GLY A 92 -4.85 -3.84 19.03
CA GLY A 92 -6.24 -4.29 19.04
C GLY A 92 -7.21 -3.41 18.24
N TYR A 93 -6.72 -2.52 17.38
CA TYR A 93 -7.55 -1.69 16.52
C TYR A 93 -8.16 -2.46 15.35
N VAL A 94 -7.45 -3.47 14.85
CA VAL A 94 -7.95 -4.39 13.81
C VAL A 94 -7.73 -5.84 14.21
N ARG A 95 -8.56 -6.72 13.65
CA ARG A 95 -8.43 -8.17 13.85
C ARG A 95 -7.17 -8.72 13.17
N PRO A 96 -6.59 -9.83 13.66
CA PRO A 96 -5.42 -10.46 13.02
C PRO A 96 -5.64 -10.83 11.55
N SER A 97 -6.85 -11.25 11.17
CA SER A 97 -7.15 -11.59 9.76
C SER A 97 -7.14 -10.38 8.80
N PHE A 98 -7.02 -9.15 9.31
CA PHE A 98 -6.89 -7.96 8.46
C PHE A 98 -5.64 -8.00 7.57
N GLU A 99 -4.54 -8.59 8.06
CA GLU A 99 -3.32 -8.80 7.26
C GLU A 99 -3.55 -9.73 6.08
N HIS A 100 -4.30 -10.83 6.31
CA HIS A 100 -4.68 -11.75 5.24
C HIS A 100 -5.60 -11.07 4.22
N ASP A 101 -6.59 -10.28 4.68
CA ASP A 101 -7.49 -9.55 3.79
C ASP A 101 -6.73 -8.53 2.93
N TYR A 102 -5.76 -7.82 3.52
CA TYR A 102 -4.88 -6.90 2.80
C TYR A 102 -4.02 -7.65 1.76
N SER A 103 -3.42 -8.78 2.15
CA SER A 103 -2.58 -9.60 1.26
C SER A 103 -3.37 -10.16 0.07
N LYS A 104 -4.62 -10.58 0.31
CA LYS A 104 -5.52 -11.02 -0.74
C LYS A 104 -5.85 -9.89 -1.72
N ALA A 105 -6.26 -8.72 -1.20
CA ALA A 105 -6.56 -7.55 -2.03
C ALA A 105 -5.35 -7.08 -2.85
N GLY A 106 -4.15 -7.12 -2.26
CA GLY A 106 -2.89 -6.82 -2.94
C GLY A 106 -2.55 -7.86 -4.02
N SER A 107 -2.78 -9.14 -3.75
CA SER A 107 -2.56 -10.22 -4.73
C SER A 107 -3.48 -10.08 -5.95
N ASP A 108 -4.77 -9.76 -5.73
CA ASP A 108 -5.72 -9.49 -6.81
C ASP A 108 -5.25 -8.31 -7.67
N ALA A 109 -4.75 -7.24 -7.04
CA ALA A 109 -4.20 -6.10 -7.75
C ALA A 109 -2.90 -6.45 -8.52
N LEU A 110 -2.05 -7.30 -7.95
CA LEU A 110 -0.78 -7.70 -8.55
C LEU A 110 -1.01 -8.60 -9.77
N SER A 111 -2.04 -9.46 -9.72
CA SER A 111 -2.45 -10.29 -10.85
C SER A 111 -2.75 -9.50 -12.12
N LYS A 112 -3.16 -8.23 -11.99
CA LYS A 112 -3.38 -7.34 -13.14
C LYS A 112 -2.09 -6.84 -13.78
N ILE A 113 -1.00 -6.75 -13.02
CA ILE A 113 0.32 -6.41 -13.54
C ILE A 113 0.92 -7.61 -14.26
N THR A 114 0.74 -8.79 -13.69
CA THR A 114 1.35 -10.04 -14.16
C THR A 114 0.48 -10.81 -15.16
N LEU A 115 -0.62 -10.21 -15.64
CA LEU A 115 -1.53 -10.86 -16.57
C LEU A 115 -0.79 -11.22 -17.87
N GLY A 116 -0.81 -12.49 -18.23
CA GLY A 116 -0.16 -13.02 -19.42
C GLY A 116 1.32 -13.36 -19.23
N TRP A 117 1.88 -13.18 -18.03
CA TRP A 117 3.24 -13.63 -17.72
C TRP A 117 3.26 -15.12 -17.39
N SER A 118 4.39 -15.77 -17.69
CA SER A 118 4.70 -17.12 -17.24
C SER A 118 4.97 -17.16 -15.74
N ALA A 119 4.90 -18.35 -15.13
CA ALA A 119 5.22 -18.54 -13.73
C ALA A 119 6.66 -18.10 -13.38
N GLY A 120 7.61 -18.32 -14.30
CA GLY A 120 9.01 -17.90 -14.12
C GLY A 120 9.17 -16.38 -14.07
N GLU A 121 8.48 -15.65 -14.95
CA GLU A 121 8.47 -14.18 -14.96
C GLU A 121 7.84 -13.60 -13.70
N ILE A 122 6.73 -14.20 -13.24
CA ILE A 122 6.08 -13.80 -11.98
C ILE A 122 7.02 -14.01 -10.81
N LEU A 123 7.66 -15.17 -10.72
CA LEU A 123 8.59 -15.48 -9.64
C LEU A 123 9.80 -14.52 -9.64
N ALA A 124 10.37 -14.24 -10.81
CA ALA A 124 11.49 -13.31 -10.95
C ALA A 124 11.10 -11.88 -10.51
N PHE A 125 9.91 -11.43 -10.91
CA PHE A 125 9.37 -10.14 -10.48
C PHE A 125 9.18 -10.07 -8.96
N LEU A 126 8.55 -11.08 -8.38
CA LEU A 126 8.29 -11.15 -6.93
C LEU A 126 9.58 -11.19 -6.12
N ALA A 127 10.59 -11.93 -6.57
CA ALA A 127 11.88 -12.01 -5.91
C ALA A 127 12.59 -10.65 -5.87
N GLU A 128 12.61 -9.93 -7.00
CA GLU A 128 13.21 -8.60 -7.08
C GLU A 128 12.42 -7.55 -6.27
N ALA A 129 11.08 -7.60 -6.33
CA ALA A 129 10.22 -6.74 -5.53
C ALA A 129 10.43 -6.97 -4.03
N HIS A 130 10.53 -8.23 -3.59
CA HIS A 130 10.76 -8.58 -2.19
C HIS A 130 12.13 -8.11 -1.68
N LYS A 131 13.17 -8.25 -2.50
CA LYS A 131 14.50 -7.73 -2.16
C LYS A 131 14.45 -6.22 -1.88
N ARG A 132 13.77 -5.46 -2.73
CA ARG A 132 13.64 -3.99 -2.59
C ARG A 132 12.78 -3.56 -1.41
N ASP A 133 11.72 -4.32 -1.12
CA ASP A 133 10.83 -4.02 0.01
C ASP A 133 11.57 -4.18 1.34
N ASN A 134 12.44 -5.19 1.46
CA ASN A 134 13.32 -5.37 2.62
C ASN A 134 14.40 -4.27 2.71
N ASP A 135 14.98 -3.85 1.58
CA ASP A 135 15.96 -2.76 1.54
C ASP A 135 15.33 -1.41 1.92
N GLY A 136 14.05 -1.18 1.59
CA GLY A 136 13.29 0.03 1.92
C GLY A 136 12.86 0.14 3.39
N GLY A 137 12.92 -0.96 4.15
CA GLY A 137 12.74 -0.98 5.60
C GLY A 137 14.01 -0.65 6.41
N ALA A 138 15.16 -0.52 5.73
CA ALA A 138 16.49 -0.39 6.36
C ALA A 138 17.18 0.97 6.09
N ALA A 139 16.45 1.98 5.62
CA ALA A 139 16.96 3.34 5.38
C ALA A 139 16.63 4.30 6.54
#